data_AF-A0AAU5WAK1-F1
#
_entry.id   AF-A0AAU5WAK1-F1
#
_cell.length_a   1.000
_cell.length_b   1.000
_cell.length_c   1.000
_cell.angle_alpha   90.00
_cell.angle_beta   90.00
_cell.angle_gamma   90.00
#
_symmetry.space_group_name_H-M   'P 1'
#
loop_
_entity.id
_entity.type
_entity.pdbx_description
1 polymer ?
#
loop_
_entity_poly.entity_id
_entity_poly.type
_entity_poly.pdbx_seq_one_letter_code
_entity_poly.pdbx_strand_id
1 'polypeptide(L)' 'MILANEYAEVEVDLVRTRNGMRLRIAAPRTGREILLCPLELEALTWQEHEAFSALLATPHGPEH' A
#
# COMPACT_ATOMS: atom_id res chain seq x y z
N MET A 1 8.14 -7.81 7.67
CA MET A 1 7.36 -9.04 7.38
C MET A 1 7.10 -9.08 5.89
N ILE A 2 7.26 -10.23 5.24
CA ILE A 2 6.94 -10.37 3.82
C ILE A 2 5.50 -10.89 3.69
N LEU A 3 4.72 -10.28 2.81
CA LEU A 3 3.39 -10.75 2.42
C LEU A 3 3.38 -10.99 0.91
N ALA A 4 2.94 -12.18 0.49
CA ALA A 4 2.92 -12.57 -0.91
C ALA A 4 1.64 -13.30 -1.29
N ASN A 5 1.21 -13.12 -2.54
CA ASN A 5 0.16 -13.89 -3.20
C ASN A 5 0.57 -14.16 -4.66
N GLU A 6 -0.34 -14.71 -5.46
CA GLU A 6 -0.10 -15.05 -6.88
C GLU A 6 0.11 -13.83 -7.79
N TYR A 7 -0.18 -12.62 -7.30
CA TYR A 7 -0.09 -11.38 -8.06
C TYR A 7 1.06 -10.46 -7.61
N ALA A 8 1.41 -10.49 -6.32
CA ALA A 8 2.32 -9.54 -5.71
C ALA A 8 3.09 -10.10 -4.51
N GLU A 9 4.27 -9.54 -4.28
CA GLU A 9 5.06 -9.72 -3.07
C GLU A 9 5.43 -8.33 -2.55
N VAL A 10 5.19 -8.10 -1.26
CA VAL A 10 5.49 -6.84 -0.58
C VAL A 10 6.20 -7.08 0.75
N GLU A 11 7.10 -6.16 1.09
CA GLU A 11 7.71 -6.03 2.40
C GLU A 11 6.92 -5.01 3.22
N VAL A 12 6.53 -5.41 4.43
CA VAL A 12 5.78 -4.59 5.38
C VAL A 12 6.58 -4.43 6.67
N ASP A 13 6.87 -3.19 7.04
CA ASP A 13 7.63 -2.86 8.24
C ASP A 13 7.22 -1.51 8.83
N LEU A 14 7.58 -1.29 10.10
CA LEU A 14 7.35 -0.01 10.77
C LEU A 14 8.60 0.85 10.67
N VAL A 15 8.48 2.04 10.10
CA VAL A 15 9.58 3.00 9.99
C VAL A 15 9.32 4.23 10.83
N ARG A 16 10.36 4.70 11.54
CA ARG A 16 10.30 5.93 12.31
C ARG A 16 10.72 7.10 11.44
N THR A 17 9.83 8.07 11.29
CA THR A 17 10.11 9.34 10.59
C THR A 17 10.18 10.49 11.57
N ARG A 18 10.56 11.69 11.10
CA ARG A 18 10.46 12.93 11.90
C ARG A 18 9.01 13.20 12.38
N ASN A 19 8.02 12.74 11.62
CA ASN A 19 6.60 12.97 11.86
C ASN A 19 5.90 11.77 12.53
N GLY A 20 6.68 10.93 13.23
CA GLY A 20 6.18 9.75 13.94
C GLY A 20 6.34 8.45 13.14
N MET A 21 5.68 7.39 13.60
CA MET A 21 5.72 6.07 12.99
C MET A 21 4.95 6.06 11.66
N ARG A 22 5.42 5.26 10.70
CA ARG A 22 4.72 4.93 9.46
C ARG A 22 4.74 3.42 9.25
N LEU A 23 3.67 2.87 8.69
CA LEU A 23 3.69 1.55 8.07
C LEU A 23 4.23 1.72 6.66
N ARG A 24 5.35 1.06 6.39
CA ARG A 24 5.94 0.97 5.06
C ARG A 24 5.39 -0.27 4.37
N ILE A 25 4.97 -0.10 3.12
CA ILE A 25 4.64 -1.20 2.21
C ILE A 25 5.48 -0.98 0.95
N ALA A 26 6.43 -1.86 0.70
CA ALA A 26 7.33 -1.78 -0.44
C ALA A 26 7.18 -3.01 -1.34
N ALA A 27 7.18 -2.80 -2.66
CA ALA A 27 7.12 -3.84 -3.67
C ALA A 27 8.49 -3.96 -4.37
N PRO A 28 9.38 -4.88 -3.93
CA PRO A 28 10.76 -4.94 -4.40
C PRO A 28 10.87 -5.08 -5.93
N ARG A 29 9.96 -5.86 -6.53
CA ARG A 29 9.92 -6.12 -7.98
C ARG A 29 9.69 -4.88 -8.84
N THR A 30 8.96 -3.88 -8.33
CA THR A 30 8.64 -2.67 -9.09
C THR A 30 9.36 -1.43 -8.56
N GLY A 31 10.04 -1.54 -7.40
CA GLY A 31 10.65 -0.40 -6.72
C GLY A 31 9.64 0.60 -6.15
N ARG A 32 8.33 0.28 -6.18
CA ARG A 32 7.27 1.14 -5.65
C ARG A 32 7.19 0.98 -4.14
N GLU A 33 6.87 2.08 -3.45
CA GLU A 33 6.76 2.13 -2.00
C GLU A 33 5.68 3.13 -1.60
N ILE A 34 5.01 2.85 -0.49
CA ILE A 34 4.17 3.81 0.22
C ILE A 34 4.44 3.79 1.73
N LEU A 35 4.32 4.96 2.36
CA LEU A 35 4.42 5.15 3.80
C LEU A 35 3.09 5.68 4.32
N LEU A 36 2.42 4.92 5.17
CA LEU A 36 1.11 5.28 5.72
C LEU A 36 1.23 5.62 7.20
N CYS A 37 0.72 6.79 7.59
CA CYS A 37 0.54 7.14 9.00
C CYS A 37 -0.71 6.46 9.59
N PRO A 38 -0.86 6.47 10.92
CA PRO A 38 -2.01 5.84 11.56
C PRO A 38 -3.38 6.33 11.05
N LEU A 39 -3.52 7.63 10.76
CA LEU A 39 -4.77 8.20 10.25
C LEU A 39 -5.08 7.73 8.82
N GLU A 40 -4.06 7.64 7.96
CA GLU A 40 -4.22 7.11 6.61
C GLU A 40 -4.61 5.64 6.63
N LEU A 41 -4.04 4.84 7.55
CA LEU A 41 -4.44 3.45 7.76
C LEU A 41 -5.88 3.32 8.26
N GLU A 42 -6.27 4.15 9.23
CA GLU A 42 -7.65 4.16 9.75
C GLU A 42 -8.66 4.49 8.65
N ALA A 43 -8.36 5.48 7.80
CA ALA A 43 -9.20 5.82 6.67
C ALA A 43 -9.43 4.65 5.69
N LEU A 44 -8.42 3.78 5.50
CA LEU A 44 -8.57 2.56 4.68
C LEU A 44 -9.58 1.57 5.29
N THR A 45 -9.68 1.52 6.62
CA THR A 45 -10.63 0.62 7.30
C THR A 45 -12.09 1.05 7.18
N TRP A 46 -12.33 2.30 6.78
CA TRP A 46 -13.68 2.83 6.54
C TRP A 46 -14.14 2.65 5.09
N GLN A 47 -13.26 2.15 4.21
CA GLN A 47 -13.60 1.98 2.81
C GLN A 47 -14.34 0.67 2.57
N GLU A 48 -15.34 0.73 1.70
CA GLU A 48 -16.03 -0.45 1.18
C GLU A 48 -15.16 -1.19 0.14
N HIS A 49 -15.48 -2.45 -0.11
CA HIS A 49 -14.72 -3.30 -1.04
C HIS A 49 -14.64 -2.72 -2.47
N GLU A 50 -15.69 -2.02 -2.90
CA GLU A 50 -15.80 -1.35 -4.19
C GLU A 50 -14.72 -0.29 -4.38
N ALA A 51 -14.34 0.43 -3.32
CA ALA A 51 -13.31 1.46 -3.40
C ALA A 51 -11.94 0.84 -3.74
N PHE A 52 -11.62 -0.31 -3.14
CA PHE A 52 -10.39 -1.04 -3.45
C PHE A 52 -10.41 -1.64 -4.86
N SER A 53 -11.56 -2.14 -5.29
CA SER A 53 -11.73 -2.66 -6.65
C SER A 53 -11.50 -1.58 -7.70
N ALA A 54 -11.96 -0.35 -7.46
CA ALA A 54 -11.73 0.78 -8.36
C ALA A 54 -10.24 1.14 -8.48
N LEU A 55 -9.46 1.05 -7.39
CA LEU A 55 -8.01 1.28 -7.41
C LEU A 55 -7.26 0.26 -8.30
N LEU A 56 -7.80 -0.95 -8.41
CA LEU A 56 -7.23 -2.04 -9.20
C LEU A 56 -7.73 -2.07 -10.65
N ALA A 57 -8.71 -1.23 -11.01
CA ALA A 57 -9.30 -1.22 -12.36
C ALA A 57 -8.29 -0.88 -13.46
N THR A 58 -7.25 -0.10 -13.14
CA THR A 58 -6.13 0.22 -14.04
C THR A 58 -4.79 -0.09 -13.37
N PRO A 59 -4.37 -1.37 -13.31
CA PRO A 59 -3.18 -1.79 -12.55
C PRO A 59 -1.88 -1.12 -13.00
N HIS A 60 -1.84 -0.69 -14.26
CA HIS A 60 -0.68 -0.07 -14.89
C HIS A 60 -0.81 1.45 -15.07
N GLY A 61 -1.88 2.07 -14.56
CA GLY A 61 -2.24 3.46 -14.86
C GLY A 61 -3.07 3.58 -16.16
N PRO A 62 -3.61 4.78 -16.48
CA PRO A 62 -4.32 4.99 -17.74
C PRO A 62 -3.42 4.69 -18.93
N GLU A 63 -3.96 3.99 -19.93
CA GLU A 63 -3.31 3.82 -21.23
C GLU A 63 -3.18 5.20 -21.88
N HIS A 64 -1.95 5.58 -22.23
CA HIS A 64 -1.65 6.85 -22.90
C HIS A 64 -2.11 6.83 -24.36
#